data_AF-A0A1A8BM65-F1
#
_entry.id   AF-A0A1A8BM65-F1
#
_cell.length_a   1.000
_cell.length_b   1.000
_cell.length_c   1.000
_cell.angle_alpha   90.00
_cell.angle_beta   90.00
_cell.angle_gamma   90.00
#
_symmetry.space_group_name_H-M   'P 1'
#
loop_
_entity.id
_entity.type
_entity.pdbx_description
1 polymer ?
#
loop_
_entity_poly.entity_id
_entity_poly.type
_entity_poly.pdbx_seq_one_letter_code
_entity_poly.pdbx_strand_id
1 'polypeptide(L)'
;PVNLMGVLTMALNPDNEYHFKNRMKPCQRNWAEVFGDEANIFAVSPSNSYQKEPHGWLVDLVNQFGELGGFSAIQTKLNSEDIEIACVSALVQPLGVCAEYLNSSLVQPMLDPVIHKTITYVQNLEEKDLKDKRLVSIPDLLSAIKLLCMRFQRELVAVVDDLRLDTLLRMLKTPHFSTKMNSLKEVTKL
;
A
#
# COMPACT_ATOMS: atom_id res chain seq x y z
N PRO A 1 10.24 -10.06 -9.44
CA PRO A 1 8.91 -9.45 -9.15
C PRO A 1 9.00 -8.09 -8.45
N VAL A 2 9.84 -7.93 -7.42
CA VAL A 2 9.95 -6.68 -6.62
C VAL A 2 10.17 -5.42 -7.49
N ASN A 3 11.10 -5.47 -8.45
CA ASN A 3 11.37 -4.34 -9.34
C ASN A 3 10.17 -4.00 -10.26
N LEU A 4 9.39 -5.00 -10.67
CA LEU A 4 8.19 -4.79 -11.48
C LEU A 4 7.08 -4.11 -10.66
N MET A 5 6.98 -4.46 -9.38
CA MET A 5 6.03 -3.81 -8.48
C MET A 5 6.34 -2.33 -8.30
N GLY A 6 7.63 -1.94 -8.30
CA GLY A 6 8.01 -0.52 -8.28
C GLY A 6 7.45 0.26 -9.48
N VAL A 7 7.46 -0.34 -10.67
CA VAL A 7 6.85 0.26 -11.87
C VAL A 7 5.33 0.37 -11.71
N LEU A 8 4.68 -0.67 -11.17
CA LEU A 8 3.24 -0.63 -10.89
C LEU A 8 2.90 0.45 -9.86
N THR A 9 3.70 0.60 -8.80
CA THR A 9 3.52 1.67 -7.81
C THR A 9 3.61 3.04 -8.46
N MET A 10 4.61 3.27 -9.34
CA MET A 10 4.69 4.53 -10.08
C MET A 10 3.48 4.74 -11.00
N ALA A 11 3.02 3.68 -11.66
CA ALA A 11 1.89 3.75 -12.58
C ALA A 11 0.56 4.00 -11.87
N LEU A 12 0.39 3.52 -10.63
CA LEU A 12 -0.84 3.69 -9.83
C LEU A 12 -0.80 4.87 -8.86
N ASN A 13 0.32 5.60 -8.78
CA ASN A 13 0.44 6.74 -7.87
C ASN A 13 -0.31 7.97 -8.43
N PRO A 14 -1.37 8.48 -7.77
CA PRO A 14 -2.10 9.67 -8.23
C PRO A 14 -1.24 10.94 -8.29
N ASP A 15 -0.19 11.03 -7.46
CA ASP A 15 0.72 12.17 -7.41
C ASP A 15 1.76 12.16 -8.53
N ASN A 16 1.82 11.09 -9.33
CA ASN A 16 2.71 11.03 -10.48
C ASN A 16 2.31 12.12 -11.49
N GLU A 17 3.30 12.74 -12.15
CA GLU A 17 3.11 13.93 -12.99
C GLU A 17 2.01 13.74 -14.05
N TYR A 18 1.95 12.55 -14.64
CA TYR A 18 0.91 12.20 -15.61
C TYR A 18 -0.50 12.23 -15.00
N HIS A 19 -0.71 11.59 -13.85
CA HIS A 19 -2.01 11.55 -13.20
C HIS A 19 -2.39 12.91 -12.63
N PHE A 20 -1.44 13.62 -12.00
CA PHE A 20 -1.66 14.97 -11.52
C PHE A 20 -2.07 15.94 -12.64
N LYS A 21 -1.45 15.88 -13.82
CA LYS A 21 -1.86 16.72 -14.97
C LYS A 21 -3.24 16.35 -15.52
N ASN A 22 -3.70 15.12 -15.30
CA ASN A 22 -4.95 14.58 -15.85
C ASN A 22 -6.00 14.28 -14.77
N ARG A 23 -5.83 14.79 -13.56
CA ARG A 23 -6.67 14.52 -12.39
C ARG A 23 -8.14 14.89 -12.54
N MET A 24 -8.46 15.78 -13.48
CA MET A 24 -9.84 16.18 -13.83
C MET A 24 -10.48 15.30 -14.91
N LYS A 25 -9.76 14.34 -15.49
CA LYS A 25 -10.30 13.48 -16.53
C LYS A 25 -11.29 12.46 -15.92
N PRO A 26 -12.46 12.25 -16.56
CA PRO A 26 -13.39 11.20 -16.15
C PRO A 26 -12.89 9.83 -16.61
N CYS A 27 -13.50 8.76 -16.07
CA CYS A 27 -13.29 7.41 -16.56
C CYS A 27 -13.74 7.33 -18.03
N GLN A 28 -12.98 6.59 -18.84
CA GLN A 28 -13.26 6.38 -20.26
C GLN A 28 -14.09 5.13 -20.50
N ARG A 29 -14.10 4.19 -19.54
CA ARG A 29 -14.81 2.91 -19.64
C ARG A 29 -15.88 2.78 -18.56
N ASN A 30 -17.03 2.24 -18.94
CA ASN A 30 -18.06 1.85 -17.98
C ASN A 30 -17.70 0.50 -17.36
N TRP A 31 -17.09 0.50 -16.17
CA TRP A 31 -16.65 -0.72 -15.51
C TRP A 31 -17.78 -1.57 -14.93
N ALA A 32 -18.96 -0.99 -14.69
CA ALA A 32 -20.13 -1.76 -14.25
C ALA A 32 -20.58 -2.75 -15.35
N GLU A 33 -20.47 -2.39 -16.63
CA GLU A 33 -20.77 -3.30 -17.75
C GLU A 33 -19.74 -4.43 -17.86
N VAL A 34 -18.49 -4.19 -17.45
CA VAL A 34 -17.39 -5.17 -17.52
C VAL A 34 -17.49 -6.18 -16.37
N PHE A 35 -17.74 -5.70 -15.15
CA PHE A 35 -17.80 -6.53 -13.95
C PHE A 35 -19.24 -6.96 -13.57
N GLY A 36 -20.23 -6.56 -14.35
CA GLY A 36 -21.64 -6.88 -14.20
C GLY A 36 -22.39 -6.10 -13.11
N ASP A 37 -21.68 -5.57 -12.12
CA ASP A 37 -22.23 -4.82 -10.99
C ASP A 37 -21.19 -3.78 -10.49
N GLU A 38 -21.65 -2.64 -10.00
CA GLU A 38 -20.80 -1.62 -9.36
C GLU A 38 -20.09 -2.16 -8.12
N ALA A 39 -20.72 -3.10 -7.39
CA ALA A 39 -20.12 -3.76 -6.24
C ALA A 39 -18.84 -4.55 -6.59
N ASN A 40 -18.69 -4.96 -7.86
CA ASN A 40 -17.57 -5.76 -8.35
C ASN A 40 -16.43 -4.92 -8.96
N ILE A 41 -16.56 -3.58 -8.95
CA ILE A 41 -15.52 -2.67 -9.47
C ILE A 41 -14.42 -2.50 -8.41
N PHE A 42 -13.15 -2.64 -8.80
CA PHE A 42 -11.99 -2.56 -7.89
C PHE A 42 -11.64 -1.13 -7.45
N ALA A 43 -11.84 -0.15 -8.33
CA ALA A 43 -11.58 1.25 -8.05
C ALA A 43 -12.73 2.15 -8.52
N VAL A 44 -13.05 3.15 -7.71
CA VAL A 44 -14.13 4.10 -7.95
C VAL A 44 -13.64 5.51 -7.67
N SER A 45 -14.01 6.45 -8.55
CA SER A 45 -13.77 7.87 -8.29
C SER A 45 -14.56 8.33 -7.06
N PRO A 46 -14.04 9.29 -6.28
CA PRO A 46 -14.77 9.83 -5.13
C PRO A 46 -16.12 10.43 -5.57
N SER A 47 -17.21 10.03 -4.91
CA SER A 47 -18.59 10.36 -5.28
C SER A 47 -19.07 11.75 -4.88
N ASN A 48 -18.29 12.52 -4.11
CA ASN A 48 -18.78 13.75 -3.49
C ASN A 48 -18.68 14.97 -4.42
N SER A 49 -19.83 15.61 -4.65
CA SER A 49 -20.16 16.56 -5.71
C SER A 49 -19.59 17.98 -5.57
N TYR A 50 -18.59 18.19 -4.71
CA TYR A 50 -17.83 19.43 -4.67
C TYR A 50 -16.36 19.11 -4.38
N GLN A 51 -15.49 19.39 -5.36
CA GLN A 51 -14.04 19.54 -5.18
C GLN A 51 -13.20 18.28 -4.92
N LYS A 52 -13.61 17.07 -5.32
CA LYS A 52 -12.65 15.97 -5.47
C LYS A 52 -12.30 15.71 -6.92
N GLU A 53 -11.00 15.62 -7.18
CA GLU A 53 -10.43 15.36 -8.49
C GLU A 53 -10.72 13.89 -8.86
N PRO A 54 -11.49 13.62 -9.94
CA PRO A 54 -12.01 12.28 -10.23
C PRO A 54 -10.93 11.24 -10.53
N HIS A 55 -9.77 11.65 -11.04
CA HIS A 55 -8.66 10.78 -11.44
C HIS A 55 -9.11 9.58 -12.29
N GLY A 56 -10.04 9.81 -13.24
CA GLY A 56 -10.70 8.74 -13.96
C GLY A 56 -9.75 7.84 -14.75
N TRP A 57 -8.66 8.38 -15.30
CA TRP A 57 -7.65 7.58 -15.99
C TRP A 57 -6.87 6.66 -15.06
N LEU A 58 -6.63 7.08 -13.81
CA LEU A 58 -6.04 6.21 -12.79
C LEU A 58 -7.05 5.12 -12.40
N VAL A 59 -8.32 5.48 -12.21
CA VAL A 59 -9.39 4.53 -11.90
C VAL A 59 -9.53 3.47 -13.01
N ASP A 60 -9.50 3.89 -14.27
CA ASP A 60 -9.49 2.98 -15.42
C ASP A 60 -8.29 2.03 -15.37
N LEU A 61 -7.10 2.53 -15.08
CA LEU A 61 -5.89 1.71 -15.01
C LEU A 61 -5.95 0.67 -13.87
N VAL A 62 -6.45 1.05 -12.70
CA VAL A 62 -6.60 0.12 -11.56
C VAL A 62 -7.66 -0.94 -11.88
N ASN A 63 -8.77 -0.56 -12.49
CA ASN A 63 -9.80 -1.51 -12.89
C ASN A 63 -9.35 -2.44 -14.01
N GLN A 64 -8.57 -1.94 -14.99
CA GLN A 64 -7.96 -2.78 -16.02
C GLN A 64 -6.98 -3.79 -15.41
N PHE A 65 -6.21 -3.39 -14.40
CA PHE A 65 -5.37 -4.32 -13.63
C PHE A 65 -6.22 -5.41 -12.96
N GLY A 66 -7.39 -5.06 -12.43
CA GLY A 66 -8.33 -6.02 -11.85
C GLY A 66 -8.97 -6.96 -12.87
N GLU A 67 -9.38 -6.46 -14.04
CA GLU A 67 -9.90 -7.26 -15.15
C GLU A 67 -8.88 -8.31 -15.62
N LEU A 68 -7.59 -7.96 -15.62
CA LEU A 68 -6.49 -8.88 -15.95
C LEU A 68 -6.12 -9.85 -14.81
N GLY A 69 -6.90 -9.90 -13.72
CA GLY A 69 -6.69 -10.80 -12.59
C GLY A 69 -5.61 -10.35 -11.61
N GLY A 70 -5.15 -9.10 -11.69
CA GLY A 70 -4.04 -8.58 -10.91
C GLY A 70 -4.25 -8.64 -9.38
N PHE A 71 -5.45 -8.29 -8.91
CA PHE A 71 -5.79 -8.37 -7.48
C PHE A 71 -5.79 -9.83 -6.97
N SER A 72 -6.32 -10.77 -7.76
CA SER A 72 -6.30 -12.20 -7.43
C SER A 72 -4.87 -12.74 -7.37
N ALA A 73 -4.01 -12.34 -8.31
CA ALA A 73 -2.60 -12.71 -8.33
C ALA A 73 -1.84 -12.18 -7.10
N ILE A 74 -2.07 -10.91 -6.72
CA ILE A 74 -1.49 -10.31 -5.51
C ILE A 74 -1.96 -11.09 -4.27
N GLN A 75 -3.26 -11.33 -4.13
CA GLN A 75 -3.82 -12.04 -2.98
C GLN A 75 -3.26 -13.45 -2.85
N THR A 76 -3.18 -14.19 -3.95
CA THR A 76 -2.58 -15.53 -4.00
C THR A 76 -1.15 -15.50 -3.49
N LYS A 77 -0.37 -14.49 -3.90
CA LYS A 77 1.02 -14.38 -3.48
C LYS A 77 1.14 -13.99 -1.99
N LEU A 78 0.33 -13.05 -1.52
CA LEU A 78 0.30 -12.62 -0.11
C LEU A 78 -0.12 -13.74 0.85
N ASN A 79 -0.89 -14.72 0.38
CA ASN A 79 -1.30 -15.88 1.16
C ASN A 79 -0.31 -17.05 1.12
N SER A 80 0.84 -16.92 0.44
CA SER A 80 1.87 -17.96 0.44
C SER A 80 2.57 -18.05 1.81
N GLU A 81 2.78 -19.26 2.34
CA GLU A 81 3.32 -19.49 3.69
C GLU A 81 4.73 -18.90 3.89
N ASP A 82 5.59 -18.98 2.87
CA ASP A 82 7.00 -18.52 2.94
C ASP A 82 7.24 -17.18 2.27
N ILE A 83 6.25 -16.28 2.25
CA ILE A 83 6.45 -14.97 1.62
C ILE A 83 7.42 -14.10 2.44
N GLU A 84 8.48 -13.65 1.79
CA GLU A 84 9.43 -12.71 2.40
C GLU A 84 8.77 -11.34 2.64
N ILE A 85 9.10 -10.69 3.76
CA ILE A 85 8.58 -9.36 4.12
C ILE A 85 8.85 -8.29 3.06
N ALA A 86 9.99 -8.38 2.37
CA ALA A 86 10.32 -7.50 1.24
C ALA A 86 9.36 -7.70 0.06
N CYS A 87 8.90 -8.94 -0.17
CA CYS A 87 7.91 -9.23 -1.19
C CYS A 87 6.51 -8.74 -0.77
N VAL A 88 6.14 -8.88 0.51
CA VAL A 88 4.90 -8.30 1.05
C VAL A 88 4.90 -6.79 0.84
N SER A 89 5.98 -6.12 1.26
CA SER A 89 6.16 -4.67 1.06
C SER A 89 5.95 -4.29 -0.40
N ALA A 90 6.67 -4.93 -1.32
CA ALA A 90 6.56 -4.66 -2.75
C ALA A 90 5.14 -4.87 -3.32
N LEU A 91 4.43 -5.90 -2.88
CA LEU A 91 3.07 -6.21 -3.37
C LEU A 91 2.03 -5.21 -2.87
N VAL A 92 2.22 -4.68 -1.66
CA VAL A 92 1.28 -3.77 -1.01
C VAL A 92 1.48 -2.32 -1.46
N GLN A 93 2.72 -1.90 -1.79
CA GLN A 93 3.04 -0.55 -2.26
C GLN A 93 2.07 0.03 -3.30
N PRO A 94 1.80 -0.64 -4.45
CA PRO A 94 0.93 -0.09 -5.48
C PRO A 94 -0.51 0.11 -5.00
N LEU A 95 -0.99 -0.74 -4.08
CA LEU A 95 -2.32 -0.63 -3.49
C LEU A 95 -2.37 0.49 -2.45
N GLY A 96 -1.28 0.71 -1.71
CA GLY A 96 -1.16 1.81 -0.76
C GLY A 96 -1.25 3.17 -1.45
N VAL A 97 -0.46 3.40 -2.51
CA VAL A 97 -0.43 4.71 -3.19
C VAL A 97 -1.75 5.08 -3.87
N CYS A 98 -2.53 4.09 -4.36
CA CYS A 98 -3.83 4.34 -4.97
C CYS A 98 -5.01 4.11 -4.01
N ALA A 99 -4.76 3.92 -2.71
CA ALA A 99 -5.76 3.45 -1.75
C ALA A 99 -7.03 4.32 -1.71
N GLU A 100 -6.91 5.64 -1.91
CA GLU A 100 -8.06 6.55 -1.93
C GLU A 100 -9.14 6.16 -2.96
N TYR A 101 -8.75 5.52 -4.06
CA TYR A 101 -9.64 5.15 -5.16
C TYR A 101 -10.16 3.71 -5.04
N LEU A 102 -9.58 2.88 -4.17
CA LEU A 102 -9.97 1.48 -4.05
C LEU A 102 -11.38 1.34 -3.47
N ASN A 103 -12.19 0.46 -4.05
CA ASN A 103 -13.52 0.12 -3.55
C ASN A 103 -13.38 -0.67 -2.23
N SER A 104 -13.79 -0.06 -1.12
CA SER A 104 -13.64 -0.66 0.22
C SER A 104 -14.40 -1.98 0.34
N SER A 105 -15.62 -2.08 -0.17
CA SER A 105 -16.44 -3.28 -0.02
C SER A 105 -15.81 -4.53 -0.66
N LEU A 106 -15.02 -4.33 -1.73
CA LEU A 106 -14.39 -5.42 -2.47
C LEU A 106 -12.93 -5.66 -2.05
N VAL A 107 -12.15 -4.59 -1.93
CA VAL A 107 -10.69 -4.69 -1.76
C VAL A 107 -10.28 -4.80 -0.30
N GLN A 108 -11.02 -4.19 0.63
CA GLN A 108 -10.69 -4.24 2.06
C GLN A 108 -10.61 -5.68 2.60
N PRO A 109 -11.60 -6.57 2.35
CA PRO A 109 -11.52 -7.94 2.85
C PRO A 109 -10.30 -8.73 2.34
N MET A 110 -9.77 -8.36 1.17
CA MET A 110 -8.57 -8.97 0.60
C MET A 110 -7.30 -8.55 1.35
N LEU A 111 -7.30 -7.36 1.96
CA LEU A 111 -6.12 -6.73 2.55
C LEU A 111 -6.13 -6.70 4.10
N ASP A 112 -7.30 -6.81 4.74
CA ASP A 112 -7.41 -6.86 6.20
C ASP A 112 -6.44 -7.88 6.84
N PRO A 113 -6.34 -9.14 6.35
CA PRO A 113 -5.40 -10.10 6.92
C PRO A 113 -3.94 -9.64 6.81
N VAL A 114 -3.60 -8.92 5.74
CA VAL A 114 -2.24 -8.43 5.47
C VAL A 114 -1.90 -7.26 6.38
N ILE A 115 -2.85 -6.34 6.58
CA ILE A 115 -2.72 -5.21 7.52
C ILE A 115 -2.49 -5.73 8.94
N HIS A 116 -3.37 -6.60 9.43
CA HIS A 116 -3.26 -7.12 10.79
C HIS A 116 -2.00 -7.98 10.99
N LYS A 117 -1.68 -8.89 10.07
CA LYS A 117 -0.45 -9.70 10.15
C LYS A 117 0.81 -8.83 10.13
N THR A 118 0.83 -7.77 9.34
CA THR A 118 1.98 -6.85 9.27
C THR A 118 2.16 -6.09 10.59
N ILE A 119 1.08 -5.54 11.16
CA ILE A 119 1.09 -4.86 12.45
C ILE A 119 1.61 -5.80 13.54
N THR A 120 1.05 -7.00 13.64
CA THR A 120 1.47 -8.02 14.61
C THR A 120 2.92 -8.46 14.40
N TYR A 121 3.36 -8.63 13.15
CA TYR A 121 4.75 -8.98 12.84
C TYR A 121 5.72 -7.91 13.35
N VAL A 122 5.47 -6.63 13.05
CA VAL A 122 6.35 -5.53 13.46
C VAL A 122 6.35 -5.31 14.98
N GLN A 123 5.19 -5.46 15.63
CA GLN A 123 5.06 -5.41 17.09
C GLN A 123 5.93 -6.43 17.81
N ASN A 124 6.10 -7.62 17.24
CA ASN A 124 6.83 -8.72 17.86
C ASN A 124 8.31 -8.77 17.48
N LEU A 125 8.84 -7.78 16.75
CA LEU A 125 10.26 -7.72 16.42
C LEU A 125 11.09 -7.47 17.67
N GLU A 126 12.10 -8.31 17.90
CA GLU A 126 13.05 -8.13 18.98
C GLU A 126 14.32 -7.39 18.50
N GLU A 127 15.13 -6.87 19.43
CA GLU A 127 16.38 -6.18 19.08
C GLU A 127 17.33 -7.05 18.25
N LYS A 128 17.32 -8.37 18.46
CA LYS A 128 18.13 -9.32 17.71
C LYS A 128 17.77 -9.37 16.22
N ASP A 129 16.53 -9.02 15.87
CA ASP A 129 16.01 -9.05 14.51
C ASP A 129 16.35 -7.76 13.76
N LEU A 130 16.49 -6.62 14.45
CA LEU A 130 16.76 -5.28 13.89
C LEU A 130 18.06 -5.15 13.09
N LYS A 131 18.96 -6.14 13.19
CA LYS A 131 20.20 -6.21 12.39
C LYS A 131 20.03 -6.97 11.07
N ASP A 132 18.90 -7.62 10.86
CA ASP A 132 18.64 -8.42 9.67
C ASP A 132 18.36 -7.51 8.46
N LYS A 133 19.05 -7.79 7.35
CA LYS A 133 18.88 -7.07 6.08
C LYS A 133 17.46 -7.17 5.54
N ARG A 134 16.71 -8.21 5.91
CA ARG A 134 15.30 -8.38 5.54
C ARG A 134 14.40 -7.28 6.10
N LEU A 135 14.80 -6.64 7.19
CA LEU A 135 14.01 -5.59 7.85
C LEU A 135 14.16 -4.21 7.22
N VAL A 136 15.04 -4.06 6.22
CA VAL A 136 15.21 -2.80 5.47
C VAL A 136 13.90 -2.36 4.79
N SER A 137 12.99 -3.29 4.47
CA SER A 137 11.71 -3.00 3.83
C SER A 137 10.58 -2.62 4.80
N ILE A 138 10.79 -2.69 6.13
CA ILE A 138 9.75 -2.37 7.11
C ILE A 138 9.26 -0.91 7.01
N PRO A 139 10.13 0.11 6.92
CA PRO A 139 9.68 1.49 6.83
C PRO A 139 8.77 1.74 5.63
N ASP A 140 9.16 1.22 4.46
CA ASP A 140 8.34 1.30 3.25
C ASP A 140 7.01 0.53 3.43
N LEU A 141 7.07 -0.68 4.01
CA LEU A 141 5.89 -1.50 4.28
C LEU A 141 4.90 -0.76 5.18
N LEU A 142 5.35 -0.22 6.32
CA LEU A 142 4.51 0.54 7.24
C LEU A 142 3.93 1.79 6.58
N SER A 143 4.66 2.41 5.65
CA SER A 143 4.15 3.55 4.89
C SER A 143 2.98 3.15 3.97
N ALA A 144 3.09 2.02 3.27
CA ALA A 144 1.99 1.49 2.47
C ALA A 144 0.79 1.03 3.32
N ILE A 145 1.06 0.34 4.44
CA ILE A 145 0.01 -0.07 5.39
C ILE A 145 -0.72 1.14 5.96
N LYS A 146 -0.03 2.23 6.29
CA LYS A 146 -0.65 3.47 6.75
C LYS A 146 -1.66 4.01 5.72
N LEU A 147 -1.28 4.06 4.45
CA LEU A 147 -2.17 4.55 3.38
C LEU A 147 -3.42 3.67 3.25
N LEU A 148 -3.26 2.34 3.35
CA LEU A 148 -4.39 1.42 3.37
C LEU A 148 -5.28 1.62 4.61
N CYS A 149 -4.70 1.79 5.80
CA CYS A 149 -5.46 2.09 7.02
C CYS A 149 -6.25 3.41 6.89
N MET A 150 -5.66 4.46 6.31
CA MET A 150 -6.37 5.73 6.09
C MET A 150 -7.64 5.56 5.24
N ARG A 151 -7.63 4.58 4.31
CA ARG A 151 -8.80 4.23 3.49
C ARG A 151 -9.78 3.30 4.21
N PHE A 152 -9.28 2.23 4.81
CA PHE A 152 -10.09 1.08 5.21
C PHE A 152 -10.31 0.96 6.72
N GLN A 153 -9.34 1.38 7.54
CA GLN A 153 -9.29 1.14 9.00
C GLN A 153 -8.61 2.32 9.70
N ARG A 154 -9.31 3.47 9.78
CA ARG A 154 -8.74 4.75 10.25
C ARG A 154 -8.24 4.68 11.70
N GLU A 155 -8.84 3.84 12.51
CA GLU A 155 -8.48 3.56 13.89
C GLU A 155 -7.07 2.96 14.04
N LEU A 156 -6.57 2.26 13.01
CA LEU A 156 -5.23 1.68 13.04
C LEU A 156 -4.12 2.63 12.58
N VAL A 157 -4.47 3.80 12.04
CA VAL A 157 -3.47 4.76 11.53
C VAL A 157 -2.51 5.19 12.64
N ALA A 158 -3.02 5.54 13.82
CA ALA A 158 -2.20 5.91 14.96
C ALA A 158 -1.30 4.74 15.41
N VAL A 159 -1.82 3.51 15.41
CA VAL A 159 -1.05 2.31 15.76
C VAL A 159 0.12 2.10 14.80
N VAL A 160 -0.09 2.31 13.50
CA VAL A 160 0.97 2.17 12.48
C VAL A 160 2.02 3.27 12.62
N ASP A 161 1.61 4.50 12.89
CA ASP A 161 2.52 5.63 13.14
C ASP A 161 3.38 5.39 14.39
N ASP A 162 2.77 4.96 15.49
CA ASP A 162 3.48 4.61 16.73
C ASP A 162 4.47 3.47 16.49
N LEU A 163 4.08 2.44 15.74
CA LEU A 163 4.98 1.33 15.40
C LEU A 163 6.16 1.76 14.54
N ARG A 164 5.94 2.68 13.60
CA ARG A 164 7.02 3.23 12.77
C ARG A 164 8.02 3.99 13.64
N LEU A 165 7.54 4.85 14.53
CA LEU A 165 8.39 5.62 15.44
C LEU A 165 9.13 4.73 16.43
N ASP A 166 8.45 3.76 17.05
CA ASP A 166 9.05 2.80 17.98
C ASP A 166 10.14 1.95 17.30
N THR A 167 9.86 1.44 16.09
CA THR A 167 10.83 0.65 15.33
C THR A 167 12.09 1.47 15.02
N LEU A 168 11.92 2.71 14.56
CA LEU A 168 13.05 3.61 14.31
C LEU A 168 13.82 3.93 15.60
N LEU A 169 13.13 4.21 16.69
CA LEU A 169 13.77 4.47 17.99
C LEU A 169 14.59 3.27 18.46
N ARG A 170 14.06 2.05 18.34
CA ARG A 170 14.80 0.83 18.69
C ARG A 170 16.02 0.64 17.79
N MET A 171 15.88 0.86 16.47
CA MET A 171 17.01 0.80 15.53
C MET A 171 18.13 1.80 15.88
N LEU A 172 17.79 3.03 16.26
CA LEU A 172 18.75 4.06 16.71
C LEU A 172 19.51 3.67 17.98
N LYS A 173 18.84 2.95 18.90
CA LYS A 173 19.41 2.50 20.17
C LYS A 173 20.31 1.26 20.02
N THR A 174 20.19 0.50 18.94
CA THR A 174 21.05 -0.68 18.71
C THR A 174 22.54 -0.28 18.65
N PRO A 175 23.49 -1.14 19.06
CA PRO A 175 24.92 -0.83 18.92
C PRO A 175 25.44 -0.88 17.46
N HIS A 176 24.62 -1.35 16.51
CA HIS A 176 25.04 -1.63 15.15
C HIS A 176 24.99 -0.39 14.25
N PHE A 177 26.15 0.07 13.78
CA PHE A 177 26.28 1.32 13.00
C PHE A 177 25.37 1.37 11.77
N SER A 178 25.32 0.30 10.96
CA SER A 178 24.48 0.28 9.75
C SER A 178 22.98 0.37 10.08
N THR A 179 22.55 -0.22 11.20
CA THR A 179 21.13 -0.19 11.62
C THR A 179 20.76 1.23 12.05
N LYS A 180 21.61 1.89 12.83
CA LYS A 180 21.44 3.31 13.16
C LYS A 180 21.37 4.18 11.92
N MET A 181 22.26 3.96 10.95
CA MET A 181 22.33 4.79 9.75
C MET A 181 21.11 4.65 8.86
N ASN A 182 20.59 3.42 8.71
CA ASN A 182 19.33 3.21 8.03
C ASN A 182 18.19 3.93 8.75
N SER A 183 18.12 3.82 10.08
CA SER A 183 17.09 4.54 10.84
C SER A 183 17.18 6.06 10.71
N LEU A 184 18.38 6.63 10.71
CA LEU A 184 18.57 8.07 10.54
C LEU A 184 18.11 8.55 9.16
N LYS A 185 18.38 7.78 8.10
CA LYS A 185 17.85 8.08 6.76
C LYS A 185 16.33 8.09 6.76
N GLU A 186 15.70 7.11 7.39
CA GLU A 186 14.24 7.04 7.44
C GLU A 186 13.61 8.16 8.28
N VAL A 187 14.27 8.61 9.36
CA VAL A 187 13.81 9.78 10.14
C VAL A 187 13.75 11.04 9.28
N THR A 188 14.66 11.21 8.30
CA THR A 188 14.61 12.38 7.39
C THR A 188 13.45 12.36 6.38
N LYS A 189 12.72 11.23 6.28
CA LYS A 189 11.55 11.08 5.41
C LYS A 189 10.21 11.14 6.17
N LEU A 190 10.25 11.28 7.49
CA LEU A 190 9.05 11.55 8.31
C LEU A 190 8.61 13.01 8.11
#